data_AF-A0A2V2RDG8-F1
#
_entry.id   AF-A0A2V2RDG8-F1
#
_cell.length_a   1.000
_cell.length_b   1.000
_cell.length_c   1.000
_cell.angle_alpha   90.00
_cell.angle_beta   90.00
_cell.angle_gamma   90.00
#
_symmetry.space_group_name_H-M   'P 1'
#
loop_
_entity.id
_entity.type
_entity.pdbx_description
1 polymer ?
#
loop_
_entity_poly.entity_id
_entity_poly.type
_entity_poly.pdbx_seq_one_letter_code
_entity_poly.pdbx_strand_id
1 'polypeptide(L)' 'MRSRLEALIDEMLDGQILLDEALREFERLYIQKALTRNGNHLSRTAKTLGIHRNTLSKRVLAYQKESRSTGKAKRAGA' A
#
# COMPACT_ATOMS: atom_id res chain seq x y z
N MET A 1 8.69 1.10 18.21
CA MET A 1 8.09 1.45 16.90
C MET A 1 8.90 2.50 16.19
N ARG A 2 9.23 3.63 16.84
CA ARG A 2 10.06 4.69 16.26
C ARG A 2 11.38 4.20 15.64
N SER A 3 12.18 3.45 16.39
CA SER A 3 13.46 2.91 15.89
C SER A 3 13.35 2.00 14.65
N ARG A 4 12.25 1.23 14.54
CA ARG A 4 12.00 0.38 13.36
C ARG A 4 11.56 1.18 12.14
N LEU A 5 10.88 2.31 12.37
CA LEU A 5 10.46 3.20 11.31
C LEU A 5 11.64 4.03 10.79
N GLU A 6 12.50 4.51 11.69
CA GLU A 6 13.74 5.20 11.34
C GLU A 6 14.65 4.32 10.47
N ALA A 7 14.90 3.08 10.88
CA ALA A 7 15.68 2.12 10.07
C ALA A 7 15.07 1.87 8.68
N LEU A 8 13.74 1.75 8.59
CA LEU A 8 13.06 1.59 7.30
C LEU A 8 13.23 2.84 6.42
N ILE A 9 13.15 4.04 7.01
CA ILE A 9 13.33 5.29 6.26
C ILE A 9 14.76 5.38 5.73
N ASP A 10 15.77 5.04 6.53
CA ASP A 10 17.17 5.02 6.11
C ASP A 10 17.35 4.08 4.89
N GLU A 11 16.82 2.86 4.95
CA GLU A 11 16.84 1.90 3.83
C GLU A 11 16.16 2.46 2.56
N MET A 12 15.05 3.19 2.70
CA MET A 12 14.35 3.79 1.56
C MET A 12 15.12 4.96 0.94
N LEU A 13 15.81 5.76 1.77
CA LEU A 13 16.65 6.86 1.31
C LEU A 13 17.93 6.34 0.63
N ASP A 14 18.55 5.30 1.18
CA ASP A 14 19.70 4.61 0.57
C ASP A 14 19.32 4.02 -0.80
N GLY A 15 18.11 3.50 -0.92
CA GLY A 15 17.52 3.02 -2.18
C GLY A 15 17.06 4.13 -3.13
N GLN A 16 17.26 5.41 -2.80
CA GLN A 16 16.83 6.59 -3.57
C GLN A 16 15.32 6.60 -3.88
N ILE A 17 14.50 6.01 -3.01
CA ILE A 17 13.05 5.98 -3.18
C ILE A 17 12.49 7.37 -2.90
N LEU A 18 11.74 7.90 -3.86
CA LEU A 18 11.08 9.20 -3.68
C LEU A 18 10.01 9.11 -2.60
N LEU A 19 9.84 10.18 -1.83
CA LEU A 19 8.84 10.24 -0.75
C LEU A 19 7.44 9.84 -1.23
N ASP A 20 7.05 10.30 -2.41
CA ASP A 20 5.77 9.98 -3.03
C ASP A 20 5.60 8.48 -3.33
N GLU A 21 6.67 7.81 -3.77
CA GLU A 21 6.68 6.38 -4.01
C GLU A 21 6.63 5.61 -2.69
N ALA A 22 7.41 6.05 -1.71
CA ALA A 22 7.43 5.49 -0.36
C ALA A 22 6.05 5.51 0.30
N LEU A 23 5.38 6.67 0.26
CA LEU A 23 4.04 6.84 0.82
C LEU A 23 3.01 5.97 0.11
N ARG A 24 3.06 5.90 -1.23
CA ARG A 24 2.16 5.03 -2.01
C ARG A 24 2.33 3.56 -1.66
N GLU A 25 3.56 3.07 -1.59
CA GLU A 25 3.83 1.66 -1.29
C GLU A 25 3.47 1.32 0.16
N PHE A 26 3.81 2.20 1.11
CA PHE A 26 3.37 2.07 2.50
C PHE A 26 1.85 2.00 2.61
N GLU A 27 1.14 2.95 1.98
CA GLU A 27 -0.33 3.03 2.04
C GLU A 27 -0.97 1.76 1.46
N ARG A 28 -0.45 1.28 0.32
CA ARG A 28 -0.88 0.03 -0.32
C ARG A 28 -0.71 -1.17 0.61
N LEU A 29 0.50 -1.35 1.17
CA LEU A 29 0.81 -2.47 2.07
C LEU A 29 0.00 -2.40 3.37
N TYR A 30 -0.18 -1.21 3.92
CA TYR A 30 -0.93 -0.99 5.15
C TYR A 30 -2.41 -1.37 4.96
N ILE A 31 -3.03 -0.91 3.88
CA ILE A 31 -4.42 -1.26 3.53
C ILE A 31 -4.56 -2.76 3.27
N GLN A 32 -3.62 -3.37 2.55
CA GLN A 32 -3.64 -4.82 2.28
C GLN A 32 -3.59 -5.63 3.58
N LYS A 33 -2.66 -5.32 4.49
CA LYS A 33 -2.58 -5.99 5.80
C LYS A 33 -3.82 -5.76 6.65
N ALA A 34 -4.40 -4.56 6.60
CA ALA A 34 -5.65 -4.26 7.31
C ALA A 34 -6.83 -5.09 6.76
N LEU A 35 -6.95 -5.25 5.44
CA LEU A 35 -7.95 -6.11 4.81
C LEU A 35 -7.79 -7.57 5.26
N THR A 36 -6.58 -8.12 5.19
CA THR A 36 -6.30 -9.51 5.60
C THR A 36 -6.68 -9.73 7.06
N ARG A 37 -6.33 -8.81 7.96
CA ARG A 37 -6.69 -8.90 9.39
C ARG A 37 -8.20 -8.84 9.64
N ASN A 38 -8.96 -8.21 8.76
CA ASN A 38 -10.41 -8.07 8.88
C ASN A 38 -11.18 -9.06 7.98
N GLY A 39 -10.53 -10.13 7.48
CA GLY A 39 -11.19 -11.14 6.64
C GLY A 39 -11.67 -10.62 5.28
N ASN A 40 -10.97 -9.64 4.71
CA ASN A 40 -11.34 -8.93 3.49
C ASN A 40 -12.69 -8.18 3.56
N HIS A 41 -13.21 -7.93 4.76
CA HIS A 41 -14.43 -7.13 4.95
C HIS A 41 -14.13 -5.63 4.85
N LEU A 42 -14.49 -5.02 3.72
CA LEU A 42 -14.26 -3.59 3.45
C LEU A 42 -14.85 -2.66 4.52
N SER A 43 -16.10 -2.85 4.94
CA SER A 43 -16.74 -1.97 5.91
C SER A 43 -16.07 -2.04 7.29
N ARG A 44 -15.65 -3.23 7.72
CA ARG A 44 -14.94 -3.43 8.98
C ARG A 44 -13.54 -2.81 8.91
N THR A 45 -12.83 -3.05 7.79
CA THR A 45 -11.51 -2.49 7.53
C THR A 45 -11.54 -0.95 7.50
N ALA A 46 -12.55 -0.36 6.86
CA ALA A 46 -12.72 1.09 6.79
C ALA A 46 -12.90 1.71 8.19
N LYS A 47 -13.71 1.06 9.05
CA LYS A 47 -13.85 1.45 10.46
C LYS A 47 -12.51 1.36 11.21
N THR A 48 -11.76 0.27 11.04
CA THR A 48 -10.44 0.07 11.68
C THR A 48 -9.41 1.09 11.22
N LEU A 49 -9.46 1.48 9.95
CA LEU A 49 -8.58 2.49 9.36
C LEU A 49 -9.03 3.93 9.64
N GLY A 50 -10.21 4.14 10.23
CA GLY A 50 -10.75 5.48 10.49
C GLY A 50 -11.13 6.26 9.23
N ILE A 51 -11.42 5.57 8.12
CA ILE A 51 -11.79 6.20 6.84
C ILE A 51 -13.15 5.74 6.35
N HIS A 52 -13.77 6.54 5.48
CA HIS A 52 -15.03 6.15 4.86
C HIS A 52 -14.85 4.93 3.93
N ARG A 53 -15.82 4.00 3.94
CA ARG A 53 -15.79 2.79 3.10
C ARG A 53 -15.57 3.10 1.62
N ASN A 54 -16.19 4.16 1.11
CA ASN A 54 -16.06 4.54 -0.31
C ASN A 54 -14.62 4.99 -0.64
N THR A 55 -13.95 5.67 0.30
CA THR A 55 -12.54 6.04 0.16
C THR A 55 -11.66 4.80 0.13
N LEU A 56 -11.88 3.86 1.05
CA LEU A 56 -11.18 2.58 1.04
C LEU A 56 -11.41 1.81 -0.26
N SER A 57 -12.65 1.72 -0.72
CA SER A 57 -13.00 1.03 -1.96
C SER A 57 -12.27 1.61 -3.18
N LYS A 58 -12.21 2.95 -3.30
CA LYS A 58 -11.48 3.62 -4.38
C LYS A 58 -9.98 3.30 -4.32
N ARG A 59 -9.37 3.36 -3.13
CA ARG A 59 -7.94 3.04 -2.93
C ARG A 59 -7.62 1.60 -3.30
N VAL A 60 -8.44 0.64 -2.84
CA VAL A 60 -8.27 -0.78 -3.16
C VAL A 60 -8.33 -1.04 -4.67
N LEU A 61 -9.30 -0.43 -5.36
CA LEU A 61 -9.40 -0.55 -6.82
C LEU A 61 -8.19 0.06 -7.54
N ALA A 62 -7.72 1.22 -7.09
CA ALA A 62 -6.54 1.87 -7.65
C ALA A 62 -5.30 0.96 -7.54
N TYR A 63 -5.03 0.40 -6.36
CA TYR A 63 -3.87 -0.48 -6.16
C TYR A 63 -3.99 -1.83 -6.88
N GLN A 64 -5.20 -2.38 -7.04
CA GLN A 64 -5.41 -3.58 -7.86
C GLN A 64 -5.15 -3.33 -9.35
N LYS A 65 -5.43 -2.12 -9.84
CA LYS A 65 -5.12 -1.74 -11.21
C LYS A 65 -3.61 -1.59 -11.41
N GLU A 66 -2.94 -1.00 -10.42
CA GLU A 66 -1.50 -0.75 -10.44
C GLU A 66 -0.66 -2.03 -10.37
N SER A 67 -1.06 -3.01 -9.56
CA SER A 67 -0.41 -4.33 -9.54
C SER A 67 -0.53 -5.09 -10.87
N ARG A 68 -1.60 -4.83 -11.63
CA ARG A 68 -1.80 -5.42 -12.96
C ARG A 68 -0.99 -4.70 -14.04
N SER A 69 -0.67 -3.41 -13.89
CA SER A 69 0.18 -2.68 -14.83
C SER A 69 1.67 -2.94 -14.62
N THR A 70 2.15 -3.06 -13.38
CA THR A 70 3.56 -3.36 -13.09
C THR A 70 3.95 -4.79 -13.50
N GLY A 71 3.02 -5.75 -13.40
CA GLY A 71 3.22 -7.12 -13.92
C GLY A 71 3.30 -7.22 -15.44
N LYS A 72 2.75 -6.25 -16.19
CA LYS A 72 2.81 -6.23 -17.66
C LYS A 72 4.13 -5.63 -18.17
N ALA A 73 4.69 -4.64 -17.49
CA ALA A 73 5.99 -4.05 -17.82
C ALA A 73 7.15 -5.06 -17.65
N LYS A 74 7.10 -5.91 -16.63
CA LYS A 74 8.13 -6.94 -16.37
C LYS A 74 8.11 -8.12 -17.36
N ARG A 75 7.03 -8.28 -18.15
CA ARG A 75 6.87 -9.35 -19.17
C ARG A 75 7.13 -8.90 -20.61
N ALA A 76 7.23 -7.60 -20.86
CA ALA A 76 7.47 -7.04 -22.20
C ALA A 76 8.97 -6.74 -22.47
N GLY A 77 9.84 -7.04 -21.50
CA GLY A 77 11.30 -6.88 -21.59
C GLY A 77 12.08 -8.17 -21.32
N ALA A 78 11.46 -9.34 -21.58
CA ALA A 78 12.10 -10.65 -21.54
C ALA A 78 11.93 -11.33 -22.91
#